data_AF-D8JUB2-F1
#
_entry.id   AF-D8JUB2-F1
#
_cell.length_a   1.000
_cell.length_b   1.000
_cell.length_c   1.000
_cell.angle_alpha   90.00
_cell.angle_beta   90.00
_cell.angle_gamma   90.00
#
_symmetry.space_group_name_H-M   'P 1'
#
loop_
_entity.id
_entity.type
_entity.pdbx_description
1 polymer ?
#
loop_
_entity_poly.entity_id
_entity_poly.type
_entity_poly.pdbx_seq_one_letter_code
_entity_poly.pdbx_strand_id
1 'polypeptide(L)'
;MRSLVCMLMVCSGMAFAQPAIAAEPAVETICTNPKDDPPGPDTTVACYSDAGCALAETLGAEPIRDYDVGSAPFALARGKISAIIATSKDLIKTAQANGAKCQPANK
;
A
#
# COMPACT_ATOMS: atom_id res chain seq x y z
N MET A 1 -54.45 16.54 -43.40
CA MET A 1 -54.66 17.70 -42.50
C MET A 1 -54.55 17.22 -41.06
N ARG A 2 -53.82 17.97 -40.22
CA ARG A 2 -53.48 17.71 -38.79
C ARG A 2 -52.39 16.64 -38.62
N SER A 3 -51.32 16.81 -37.86
CA SER A 3 -51.13 17.68 -36.70
C SER A 3 -49.65 18.04 -36.52
N LEU A 4 -49.38 19.33 -36.31
CA LEU A 4 -48.18 19.82 -35.63
C LEU A 4 -48.21 19.33 -34.19
N VAL A 5 -47.15 18.69 -33.71
CA VAL A 5 -46.81 18.67 -32.28
C VAL A 5 -45.29 18.80 -32.15
N CYS A 6 -44.86 20.02 -31.84
CA CYS A 6 -43.59 20.30 -31.20
C CYS A 6 -43.56 19.59 -29.83
N MET A 7 -42.53 18.79 -29.56
CA MET A 7 -42.06 18.60 -28.19
C MET A 7 -40.54 18.51 -28.17
N LEU A 8 -39.94 19.68 -27.94
CA LEU A 8 -38.61 19.82 -27.37
C LEU A 8 -38.61 19.17 -25.99
N MET A 9 -37.83 18.10 -25.81
CA MET A 9 -37.34 17.70 -24.49
C MET A 9 -35.82 17.68 -24.53
N VAL A 10 -35.26 18.86 -24.29
CA VAL A 10 -33.86 19.05 -23.93
C VAL A 10 -33.74 18.61 -22.47
N CYS A 11 -33.38 17.35 -22.23
CA CYS A 11 -32.90 16.92 -20.93
C CYS A 11 -31.41 17.22 -20.87
N SER A 12 -31.08 18.46 -20.49
CA SER A 12 -29.74 18.84 -20.04
C SER A 12 -29.41 18.07 -18.76
N GLY A 13 -28.85 16.87 -18.92
CA GLY A 13 -28.20 16.16 -17.83
C GLY A 13 -26.99 16.97 -17.40
N MET A 14 -27.09 17.69 -16.29
CA MET A 14 -25.92 18.25 -15.60
C MET A 14 -25.06 17.08 -15.14
N ALA A 15 -24.06 16.73 -15.93
CA ALA A 15 -22.95 15.92 -15.48
C ALA A 15 -22.23 16.74 -14.40
N PHE A 16 -22.50 16.44 -13.14
CA PHE A 16 -21.64 16.85 -12.04
C PHE A 16 -20.29 16.15 -12.25
N ALA A 17 -19.40 16.80 -12.99
CA ALA A 17 -17.99 16.45 -13.02
C ALA A 17 -17.43 16.81 -11.63
N GLN A 18 -17.57 15.90 -10.68
CA GLN A 18 -16.82 15.98 -9.44
C GLN A 18 -15.34 15.93 -9.83
N PRO A 19 -14.50 16.88 -9.37
CA PRO A 19 -13.06 16.72 -9.54
C PRO A 19 -12.67 15.46 -8.77
N ALA A 20 -12.32 14.41 -9.51
CA ALA A 20 -11.60 13.29 -8.94
C ALA A 20 -10.26 13.86 -8.47
N ILE A 21 -10.17 14.18 -7.18
CA ILE A 21 -8.88 14.38 -6.54
C ILE A 21 -8.20 13.03 -6.67
N ALA A 22 -7.30 12.91 -7.64
CA ALA A 22 -6.39 11.79 -7.72
C ALA A 22 -5.64 11.77 -6.39
N ALA A 23 -6.01 10.84 -5.52
CA ALA A 23 -5.26 10.60 -4.30
C ALA A 23 -3.83 10.27 -4.75
N GLU A 24 -2.86 11.08 -4.31
CA GLU A 24 -1.46 10.76 -4.56
C GLU A 24 -1.20 9.34 -4.04
N PRO A 25 -0.58 8.46 -4.85
CA PRO A 25 -0.35 7.09 -4.43
C PRO A 25 0.48 7.12 -3.14
N ALA A 26 -0.07 6.51 -2.08
CA ALA A 26 0.60 6.46 -0.79
C ALA A 26 1.97 5.77 -0.98
N VAL A 27 3.03 6.44 -0.52
CA VAL A 27 4.40 5.95 -0.71
C VAL A 27 4.64 4.76 0.21
N GLU A 28 4.99 3.61 -0.38
CA GLU A 28 5.39 2.43 0.38
C GLU A 28 6.61 2.73 1.25
N THR A 29 6.58 2.27 2.50
CA THR A 29 7.70 2.35 3.43
C THR A 29 8.17 0.95 3.75
N ILE A 30 9.47 0.71 3.56
CA ILE A 30 10.13 -0.53 3.97
C ILE A 30 10.75 -0.35 5.34
N CYS A 31 10.45 -1.26 6.26
CA CYS A 31 11.00 -1.36 7.60
C CYS A 31 11.81 -2.65 7.74
N THR A 32 13.09 -2.54 8.09
CA THR A 32 13.98 -3.69 8.34
C THR A 32 14.53 -3.67 9.76
N ASN A 33 14.90 -4.82 10.29
CA ASN A 33 15.67 -4.88 11.54
C ASN A 33 17.16 -4.62 11.22
N PRO A 34 17.79 -3.56 11.74
CA PRO A 34 19.18 -3.25 11.41
C PRO A 34 20.20 -4.28 11.94
N LYS A 35 19.76 -5.25 12.74
CA LYS A 35 20.58 -6.35 13.26
C LYS A 35 20.59 -7.59 12.36
N ASP A 36 19.62 -7.68 11.45
CA ASP A 36 19.43 -8.81 10.56
C ASP A 36 19.90 -8.46 9.14
N ASP A 37 20.10 -9.48 8.31
CA ASP A 37 20.42 -9.30 6.90
C ASP A 37 19.25 -8.62 6.15
N PRO A 38 19.55 -7.83 5.10
CA PRO A 38 18.50 -7.24 4.27
C PRO A 38 17.63 -8.33 3.60
N PRO A 39 16.38 -8.00 3.23
CA PRO A 39 15.53 -8.92 2.48
C PRO A 39 16.21 -9.44 1.22
N GLY A 40 16.03 -10.73 0.94
CA GLY A 40 16.70 -11.42 -0.14
C GLY A 40 16.13 -12.81 -0.40
N PRO A 41 16.82 -13.64 -1.20
CA PRO A 41 16.46 -15.03 -1.39
C PRO A 41 16.28 -15.76 -0.07
N ASP A 42 15.29 -16.64 0.00
CA ASP A 42 14.94 -17.45 1.18
C ASP A 42 14.44 -16.66 2.42
N THR A 43 14.22 -15.35 2.28
CA THR A 43 13.59 -14.54 3.34
C THR A 43 12.12 -14.25 3.03
N THR A 44 11.36 -13.84 4.05
CA THR A 44 9.95 -13.46 3.90
C THR A 44 9.71 -12.01 4.28
N VAL A 45 8.80 -11.33 3.59
CA VAL A 45 8.48 -9.91 3.82
C VAL A 45 6.97 -9.74 3.95
N ALA A 46 6.52 -9.13 5.05
CA ALA A 46 5.12 -8.79 5.23
C ALA A 46 4.74 -7.59 4.36
N CYS A 47 3.66 -7.70 3.57
CA CYS A 47 3.17 -6.65 2.68
C CYS A 47 1.64 -6.47 2.79
N TYR A 48 1.17 -5.24 2.57
CA TYR A 48 -0.23 -4.82 2.81
C TYR A 48 -0.88 -4.10 1.63
N SER A 49 -0.23 -4.16 0.46
CA SER A 49 -0.72 -3.62 -0.80
C SER A 49 -0.10 -4.42 -1.94
N ASP A 50 -0.73 -4.40 -3.11
CA ASP A 50 -0.17 -5.04 -4.30
C ASP A 50 1.21 -4.46 -4.66
N ALA A 51 1.38 -3.14 -4.54
CA ALA A 51 2.66 -2.47 -4.77
C ALA A 51 3.74 -2.90 -3.78
N GLY A 52 3.39 -3.06 -2.50
CA GLY A 52 4.30 -3.49 -1.46
C GLY A 52 4.72 -4.96 -1.61
N CYS A 53 3.81 -5.83 -2.03
CA CYS A 53 4.13 -7.23 -2.31
C CYS A 53 5.00 -7.37 -3.57
N ALA A 54 4.71 -6.61 -4.62
CA ALA A 54 5.58 -6.56 -5.80
C ALA A 54 6.99 -6.07 -5.43
N LEU A 55 7.09 -5.05 -4.56
CA LEU A 55 8.38 -4.59 -4.05
C LEU A 55 9.14 -5.70 -3.32
N ALA A 56 8.48 -6.48 -2.46
CA ALA A 56 9.10 -7.64 -1.80
C ALA A 56 9.68 -8.65 -2.81
N GLU A 57 8.95 -8.96 -3.87
CA GLU A 57 9.42 -9.85 -4.94
C GLU A 57 10.64 -9.27 -5.67
N THR A 58 10.69 -7.94 -5.92
CA THR A 58 11.87 -7.31 -6.53
C THR A 58 13.12 -7.38 -5.65
N LEU A 59 12.95 -7.52 -4.34
CA LEU A 59 14.04 -7.75 -3.39
C LEU A 59 14.48 -9.22 -3.36
N GLY A 60 13.80 -10.11 -4.09
CA GLY A 60 14.06 -11.55 -4.11
C GLY A 60 13.48 -12.30 -2.92
N ALA A 61 12.66 -11.66 -2.10
CA ALA A 61 12.02 -12.25 -0.92
C ALA A 61 10.62 -12.78 -1.23
N GLU A 62 10.14 -13.73 -0.43
CA GLU A 62 8.77 -14.25 -0.50
C GLU A 62 7.79 -13.28 0.18
N PRO A 63 6.79 -12.73 -0.54
CA PRO A 63 5.79 -11.84 0.06
C PRO A 63 4.78 -12.62 0.91
N ILE A 64 4.55 -12.16 2.14
CA ILE A 64 3.43 -12.60 2.98
C ILE A 64 2.37 -11.48 2.97
N ARG A 65 1.29 -11.71 2.24
CA ARG A 65 0.19 -10.77 2.11
C ARG A 65 -0.65 -10.72 3.38
N ASP A 66 -1.02 -9.50 3.78
CA ASP A 66 -1.94 -9.22 4.88
C ASP A 66 -1.53 -9.92 6.19
N TYR A 67 -0.22 -9.93 6.47
CA TYR A 67 0.30 -10.41 7.76
C TYR A 67 -0.42 -9.69 8.91
N ASP A 68 -0.65 -10.36 10.03
CA ASP A 68 -1.33 -9.71 11.16
C ASP A 68 -0.58 -8.44 11.64
N VAL A 69 -1.26 -7.30 11.55
CA VAL A 69 -0.68 -5.97 11.84
C VAL A 69 -0.20 -5.84 13.29
N GLY A 70 -0.82 -6.55 14.23
CA GLY A 70 -0.46 -6.50 15.64
C GLY A 70 0.83 -7.26 15.94
N SER A 71 1.11 -8.33 15.20
CA SER A 71 2.27 -9.19 15.40
C SER A 71 3.45 -8.90 14.47
N ALA A 72 3.23 -8.28 13.30
CA ALA A 72 4.29 -8.00 12.33
C ALA A 72 5.51 -7.25 12.92
N PRO A 73 5.36 -6.18 13.72
CA PRO A 73 6.51 -5.50 14.34
C PRO A 73 7.36 -6.42 15.22
N PHE A 74 6.74 -7.35 15.94
CA PHE A 74 7.43 -8.30 16.82
C PHE A 74 8.05 -9.45 16.03
N ALA A 75 7.40 -9.90 14.96
CA ALA A 75 7.96 -10.88 14.02
C ALA A 75 9.25 -10.32 13.39
N LEU A 76 9.24 -9.05 12.96
CA LEU A 76 10.41 -8.36 12.43
C LEU A 76 11.52 -8.24 13.48
N ALA A 77 11.20 -7.77 14.70
CA ALA A 77 12.19 -7.60 15.76
C ALA A 77 12.85 -8.91 16.22
N ARG A 78 12.22 -10.05 15.94
CA ARG A 78 12.70 -11.41 16.26
C ARG A 78 13.30 -12.13 15.06
N GLY A 79 13.46 -11.46 13.91
CA GLY A 79 14.01 -12.06 12.69
C GLY A 79 13.14 -13.17 12.09
N LYS A 80 11.82 -13.17 12.35
CA LYS A 80 10.87 -14.13 11.74
C LYS A 80 10.45 -13.75 10.33
N ILE A 81 10.50 -12.47 10.03
CA ILE A 81 10.36 -11.87 8.69
C ILE A 81 11.50 -10.87 8.54
N SER A 82 12.02 -10.69 7.32
CA SER A 82 13.15 -9.79 7.06
C SER A 82 12.73 -8.33 6.89
N ALA A 83 11.48 -8.07 6.51
CA ALA A 83 10.95 -6.71 6.43
C ALA A 83 9.42 -6.63 6.57
N ILE A 84 8.95 -5.41 6.79
CA ILE A 84 7.56 -4.98 6.64
C ILE A 84 7.52 -3.90 5.56
N ILE A 85 6.64 -4.02 4.57
CA ILE A 85 6.38 -3.00 3.54
C ILE A 85 4.93 -2.56 3.66
N ALA A 86 4.71 -1.29 4.03
CA ALA A 86 3.38 -0.76 4.23
C ALA A 86 3.30 0.76 4.02
N THR A 87 2.08 1.26 3.83
CA THR A 87 1.73 2.68 3.88
C THR A 87 1.09 3.10 5.21
N SER A 88 0.70 2.14 6.06
CA SER A 88 0.06 2.38 7.36
C SER A 88 1.02 3.05 8.34
N LYS A 89 0.72 4.31 8.70
CA LYS A 89 1.53 5.11 9.62
C LYS A 89 1.65 4.47 11.01
N ASP A 90 0.60 3.83 11.50
CA ASP A 90 0.60 3.23 12.84
C ASP A 90 1.43 1.94 12.88
N LEU A 91 1.37 1.14 11.83
CA LEU A 91 2.23 -0.03 11.69
C LEU A 91 3.71 0.38 11.62
N ILE A 92 4.03 1.39 10.80
CA ILE A 92 5.41 1.93 10.67
C ILE A 92 5.92 2.45 12.01
N LYS A 93 5.13 3.26 12.74
CA LYS A 93 5.50 3.76 14.07
C LYS A 93 5.76 2.62 15.05
N THR A 94 4.91 1.59 15.03
CA THR A 94 5.07 0.43 15.93
C THR A 94 6.32 -0.38 15.57
N ALA A 95 6.63 -0.56 14.29
CA ALA A 95 7.87 -1.20 13.85
C ALA A 95 9.10 -0.41 14.33
N GLN A 96 9.10 0.92 14.18
CA GLN A 96 10.18 1.79 14.67
C GLN A 96 10.35 1.71 16.20
N ALA A 97 9.24 1.71 16.95
CA ALA A 97 9.25 1.56 18.40
C ALA A 97 9.85 0.21 18.85
N ASN A 98 9.79 -0.82 17.99
CA ASN A 98 10.42 -2.12 18.20
C ASN A 98 11.85 -2.22 17.62
N GLY A 99 12.44 -1.10 17.21
CA GLY A 99 13.83 -1.01 16.77
C GLY A 99 14.06 -1.19 15.28
N ALA A 100 13.01 -1.25 14.46
CA ALA A 100 13.16 -1.28 13.01
C ALA A 100 13.64 0.06 12.44
N LYS A 101 14.43 0.00 11.39
CA LYS A 101 14.77 1.15 10.55
C LYS A 101 13.80 1.20 9.37
N CYS A 102 13.03 2.29 9.28
CA CYS A 102 12.04 2.47 8.23
C CYS A 102 12.42 3.61 7.28
N GLN A 103 12.24 3.39 5.98
CA GLN A 103 12.50 4.39 4.94
C GLN A 103 11.50 4.26 3.78
N PRO A 104 11.14 5.37 3.12
CA PRO A 104 10.35 5.31 1.89
C PRO A 104 11.04 4.45 0.83
N ALA A 105 10.29 3.61 0.13
CA ALA A 105 10.81 2.71 -0.91
C ALA A 105 11.16 3.43 -2.21
N ASN A 106 10.70 4.67 -2.40
CA ASN A 106 11.03 5.50 -3.55
C ASN A 106 12.29 6.33 -3.27
N LYS A 107 13.46 5.76 -3.57
CA LYS A 107 14.70 6.52 -3.82
C LYS A 107 15.50 5.90 -4.95
#